data_AF-A0A2L0N0E2-F1
#
_entry.id   AF-A0A2L0N0E2-F1
#
_cell.length_a   1.000
_cell.length_b   1.000
_cell.length_c   1.000
_cell.angle_alpha   90.00
_cell.angle_beta   90.00
_cell.angle_gamma   90.00
#
_symmetry.space_group_name_H-M   'P 1'
#
loop_
_entity.id
_entity.type
_entity.pdbx_description
1 polymer ?
#
loop_
_entity_poly.entity_id
_entity_poly.type
_entity_poly.pdbx_seq_one_letter_code
_entity_poly.pdbx_strand_id
1 'polypeptide(L)'
;MNPTGSPAADAGLLRTLLALRRYVAAPLPGTALRVCGFVRPEAGRVRVYLVGGAADGPGATAVDLPVRTPDGRSQPPWWYVGALCELALLLGESHRLLPAAPTDPFCRRAVDAVPLLAAGLLAQEVRADVDDALDYVIADLGGDPLWHGARASVAPDLYTLTGFVRRAPGVARVHLDHGGRRIGVDLATSAGDGRPWVPGWWVSAKLTAVLGPRDAATLAAHRDRSRSAADPSCEAVYDLTTWA
;
A
#
# COMPACT_ATOMS: atom_id res chain seq x y z
N MET A 1 -25.46 22.02 17.07
CA MET A 1 -25.83 20.61 16.79
C MET A 1 -24.58 19.90 16.33
N ASN A 2 -24.01 19.03 17.17
CA ASN A 2 -22.88 18.18 16.76
C ASN A 2 -23.43 17.01 15.95
N PRO A 3 -23.02 16.80 14.69
CA PRO A 3 -23.29 15.54 14.02
C PRO A 3 -22.32 14.52 14.61
N THR A 4 -22.74 13.80 15.65
CA THR A 4 -21.99 12.65 16.16
C THR A 4 -21.97 11.59 15.06
N GLY A 5 -20.86 11.57 14.30
CA GLY A 5 -20.57 10.50 13.35
C GLY A 5 -20.63 9.14 14.05
N SER A 6 -21.16 8.14 13.36
CA SER A 6 -21.17 6.77 13.88
C SER A 6 -19.72 6.28 14.06
N PRO A 7 -19.34 5.68 15.20
CA PRO A 7 -17.99 5.18 15.46
C PRO A 7 -17.45 4.25 14.36
N ALA A 8 -18.34 3.50 13.71
CA ALA A 8 -18.00 2.61 12.60
C ALA A 8 -17.63 3.37 11.31
N ALA A 9 -18.28 4.52 11.06
CA ALA A 9 -17.94 5.38 9.93
C ALA A 9 -16.56 6.06 10.13
N ASP A 10 -16.22 6.36 11.38
CA ASP A 10 -14.93 6.97 11.73
C ASP A 10 -13.78 5.96 11.68
N ALA A 11 -14.03 4.69 12.04
CA ALA A 11 -13.07 3.59 11.86
C ALA A 11 -12.77 3.29 10.38
N GLY A 12 -13.78 3.34 9.50
CA GLY A 12 -13.60 3.19 8.05
C GLY A 12 -12.79 4.34 7.44
N LEU A 13 -13.10 5.57 7.85
CA LEU A 13 -12.39 6.78 7.42
C LEU A 13 -10.90 6.75 7.81
N LEU A 14 -10.59 6.33 9.04
CA LEU A 14 -9.22 6.18 9.51
C LEU A 14 -8.44 5.20 8.65
N ARG A 15 -9.02 4.04 8.31
CA ARG A 15 -8.37 3.06 7.44
C ARG A 15 -8.12 3.59 6.03
N THR A 16 -9.06 4.36 5.48
CA THR A 16 -8.89 5.03 4.18
C THR A 16 -7.76 6.06 4.21
N LEU A 17 -7.71 6.90 5.25
CA LEU A 17 -6.62 7.85 5.46
C LEU A 17 -5.27 7.13 5.56
N LEU A 18 -5.20 6.02 6.32
CA LEU A 18 -4.00 5.20 6.45
C LEU A 18 -3.57 4.58 5.11
N ALA A 19 -4.52 4.21 4.25
CA ALA A 19 -4.21 3.68 2.91
C ALA A 19 -3.73 4.76 1.93
N LEU A 20 -4.25 5.99 2.03
CA LEU A 20 -3.92 7.08 1.11
C LEU A 20 -2.66 7.86 1.50
N ARG A 21 -2.27 7.84 2.79
CA ARG A 21 -1.11 8.62 3.29
C ARG A 21 0.20 8.32 2.57
N ARG A 22 0.36 7.12 2.00
CA ARG A 22 1.57 6.70 1.27
C ARG A 22 1.86 7.59 0.05
N TYR A 23 0.82 8.17 -0.54
CA TYR A 23 0.92 9.05 -1.70
C TYR A 23 1.12 10.53 -1.34
N VAL A 24 1.40 10.83 -0.06
CA VAL A 24 1.77 12.20 0.35
C VAL A 24 3.19 12.54 -0.09
N ALA A 25 4.11 11.61 0.15
CA ALA A 25 5.52 11.78 -0.22
C ALA A 25 5.85 11.25 -1.62
N ALA A 26 5.02 10.34 -2.15
CA ALA A 26 5.20 9.71 -3.44
C ALA A 26 4.04 10.03 -4.39
N PRO A 27 4.27 10.16 -5.71
CA PRO A 27 3.18 10.33 -6.66
C PRO A 27 2.28 9.10 -6.71
N LEU A 28 1.02 9.33 -7.08
CA LEU A 28 0.07 8.29 -7.46
C LEU A 28 0.61 7.55 -8.70
N PRO A 29 0.53 6.21 -8.73
CA PRO A 29 0.98 5.38 -9.84
C PRO A 29 0.58 5.94 -11.21
N GLY A 30 1.55 6.00 -12.12
CA GLY A 30 1.37 6.50 -13.49
C GLY A 30 1.16 8.01 -13.63
N THR A 31 1.32 8.79 -12.56
CA THR A 31 1.11 10.25 -12.58
C THR A 31 2.24 11.01 -11.87
N ALA A 32 2.23 12.33 -11.98
CA ALA A 32 3.06 13.22 -11.15
C ALA A 32 2.29 13.78 -9.93
N LEU A 33 1.04 13.35 -9.72
CA LEU A 33 0.14 13.89 -8.71
C LEU A 33 0.39 13.23 -7.35
N ARG A 34 0.47 14.02 -6.29
CA ARG A 34 0.63 13.56 -4.90
C ARG A 34 -0.53 14.02 -4.06
N VAL A 35 -0.88 13.25 -3.04
CA VAL A 35 -1.85 13.65 -2.01
C VAL A 35 -1.22 14.76 -1.15
N CYS A 36 -1.91 15.86 -0.96
CA CYS A 36 -1.48 16.95 -0.06
C CYS A 36 -2.51 17.27 1.03
N GLY A 37 -3.69 16.66 0.97
CA GLY A 37 -4.72 16.86 1.98
C GLY A 37 -5.82 15.81 1.88
N PHE A 38 -6.48 15.61 3.01
CA PHE A 38 -7.63 14.70 3.15
C PHE A 38 -8.57 15.32 4.18
N VAL A 39 -9.82 15.55 3.80
CA VAL A 39 -10.84 16.09 4.71
C VAL A 39 -12.18 15.38 4.47
N ARG A 40 -13.06 15.46 5.46
CA ARG A 40 -14.44 14.99 5.34
C ARG A 40 -15.36 16.20 5.39
N PRO A 41 -15.71 16.81 4.23
CA PRO A 41 -16.55 18.01 4.23
C PRO A 41 -17.97 17.72 4.74
N GLU A 42 -18.45 16.48 4.57
CA GLU A 42 -19.77 16.03 5.00
C GLU A 42 -19.79 14.51 5.27
N ALA A 43 -20.85 14.01 5.92
CA ALA A 43 -20.90 12.62 6.38
C ALA A 43 -20.78 11.57 5.25
N GLY A 44 -21.23 11.88 4.04
CA GLY A 44 -21.25 10.95 2.90
C GLY A 44 -20.04 11.03 1.97
N ARG A 45 -19.08 11.94 2.23
CA ARG A 45 -18.06 12.32 1.25
C ARG A 45 -16.71 12.53 1.91
N VAL A 46 -15.67 12.08 1.23
CA VAL A 46 -14.28 12.36 1.54
C VAL A 46 -13.70 13.20 0.43
N ARG A 47 -12.94 14.23 0.76
CA ARG A 47 -12.20 15.05 -0.19
C ARG A 47 -10.72 14.80 -0.06
N VAL A 48 -10.07 14.47 -1.17
CA VAL A 48 -8.61 14.30 -1.27
C VAL A 48 -8.05 15.41 -2.14
N TYR A 49 -7.05 16.13 -1.65
CA TYR A 49 -6.37 17.18 -2.40
C TYR A 49 -5.11 16.63 -3.05
N LEU A 50 -4.92 16.93 -4.33
CA LEU A 50 -3.81 16.49 -5.17
C LEU A 50 -2.98 17.67 -5.67
N VAL A 51 -1.66 17.53 -5.71
CA VAL A 51 -0.72 18.50 -6.27
C VAL A 51 0.23 17.83 -7.27
N GLY A 52 0.50 18.50 -8.39
CA GLY A 52 1.41 17.99 -9.44
C GLY A 52 2.83 18.56 -9.32
N GLY A 53 3.81 17.84 -9.89
CA GLY A 53 5.20 18.29 -9.98
C GLY A 53 5.38 19.57 -10.83
N ALA A 54 5.82 20.63 -10.16
CA ALA A 54 6.52 21.84 -10.62
C ALA A 54 5.99 22.73 -11.77
N ALA A 55 4.98 22.38 -12.57
CA ALA A 55 4.66 23.19 -13.75
C ALA A 55 3.46 24.16 -13.66
N ASP A 56 2.45 23.91 -12.82
CA ASP A 56 1.16 24.65 -12.90
C ASP A 56 0.73 25.29 -11.56
N GLY A 57 1.50 26.27 -11.06
CA GLY A 57 1.05 27.22 -10.02
C GLY A 57 0.64 26.65 -8.64
N PRO A 58 0.26 27.51 -7.68
CA PRO A 58 0.09 27.12 -6.27
C PRO A 58 -1.30 26.53 -5.92
N GLY A 59 -1.96 25.82 -6.83
CA GLY A 59 -3.33 25.31 -6.60
C GLY A 59 -3.42 23.79 -6.57
N ALA A 60 -3.91 23.22 -5.47
CA ALA A 60 -4.29 21.82 -5.45
C ALA A 60 -5.55 21.56 -6.31
N THR A 61 -5.71 20.31 -6.75
CA THR A 61 -6.94 19.77 -7.35
C THR A 61 -7.62 18.88 -6.31
N ALA A 62 -8.90 19.11 -6.02
CA ALA A 62 -9.66 18.28 -5.10
C ALA A 62 -10.39 17.14 -5.82
N VAL A 63 -10.45 15.98 -5.19
CA VAL A 63 -11.22 14.81 -5.62
C VAL A 63 -12.17 14.43 -4.49
N ASP A 64 -13.47 14.52 -4.76
CA ASP A 64 -14.52 14.07 -3.86
C ASP A 64 -14.87 12.62 -4.13
N LEU A 65 -14.63 11.77 -3.15
CA LEU A 65 -14.88 10.34 -3.16
C LEU A 65 -16.04 10.01 -2.21
N PRO A 66 -17.01 9.18 -2.62
CA PRO A 66 -18.10 8.81 -1.74
C PRO A 66 -17.65 7.87 -0.63
N VAL A 67 -18.27 8.01 0.55
CA VAL A 67 -18.10 7.07 1.67
C VAL A 67 -18.88 5.77 1.40
N ARG A 68 -19.96 5.86 0.63
CA ARG A 68 -20.83 4.75 0.27
C ARG A 68 -21.12 4.74 -1.22
N THR A 69 -21.23 3.56 -1.79
CA THR A 69 -21.80 3.34 -3.13
C THR A 69 -23.23 3.91 -3.23
N PRO A 70 -23.76 4.11 -4.46
CA PRO A 70 -25.16 4.52 -4.66
C PRO A 70 -26.19 3.56 -4.03
N ASP A 71 -25.85 2.29 -3.87
CA ASP A 71 -26.68 1.27 -3.19
C ASP A 71 -26.50 1.23 -1.66
N GLY A 72 -25.71 2.16 -1.09
CA GLY A 72 -25.56 2.37 0.35
C GLY A 72 -24.49 1.53 1.05
N ARG A 73 -23.72 0.70 0.33
CA ARG A 73 -22.61 -0.09 0.87
C ARG A 73 -21.38 0.79 1.14
N SER A 74 -20.65 0.52 2.21
CA SER A 74 -19.39 1.23 2.50
C SER A 74 -18.27 0.79 1.57
N GLN A 75 -17.47 1.75 1.12
CA GLN A 75 -16.30 1.44 0.31
C GLN A 75 -15.13 0.96 1.18
N PRO A 76 -14.38 -0.06 0.75
CA PRO A 76 -13.21 -0.48 1.49
C PRO A 76 -12.03 0.48 1.28
N PRO A 77 -11.04 0.53 2.19
CA PRO A 77 -9.91 1.46 2.12
C PRO A 77 -9.12 1.44 0.81
N TRP A 78 -8.91 0.26 0.22
CA TRP A 78 -8.17 0.08 -1.03
C TRP A 78 -8.92 0.57 -2.27
N TRP A 79 -10.25 0.62 -2.21
CA TRP A 79 -11.06 1.19 -3.30
C TRP A 79 -10.70 2.66 -3.51
N TYR A 80 -10.49 3.42 -2.42
CA TYR A 80 -10.09 4.82 -2.49
C TYR A 80 -8.73 5.02 -3.15
N VAL A 81 -7.79 4.10 -2.93
CA VAL A 81 -6.47 4.13 -3.56
C VAL A 81 -6.62 3.95 -5.07
N GLY A 82 -7.28 2.87 -5.49
CA GLY A 82 -7.50 2.61 -6.91
C GLY A 82 -8.28 3.74 -7.59
N ALA A 83 -9.38 4.20 -6.97
CA ALA A 83 -10.20 5.27 -7.51
C ALA A 83 -9.41 6.56 -7.70
N LEU A 84 -8.54 6.89 -6.75
CA LEU A 84 -7.69 8.06 -6.84
C LEU A 84 -6.62 7.91 -7.94
N CYS A 85 -6.06 6.72 -8.14
CA CYS A 85 -5.12 6.46 -9.24
C CYS A 85 -5.78 6.58 -10.62
N GLU A 86 -6.95 5.98 -10.83
CA GLU A 86 -7.69 6.09 -12.10
C GLU A 86 -8.10 7.53 -12.38
N LEU A 87 -8.63 8.23 -11.37
CA LEU A 87 -8.96 9.64 -11.51
C LEU A 87 -7.70 10.46 -11.77
N ALA A 88 -6.60 10.22 -11.05
CA ALA A 88 -5.36 10.96 -11.28
C ALA A 88 -4.78 10.75 -12.69
N LEU A 89 -4.92 9.55 -13.27
CA LEU A 89 -4.55 9.28 -14.67
C LEU A 89 -5.43 10.09 -15.64
N LEU A 90 -6.75 10.07 -15.45
CA LEU A 90 -7.70 10.88 -16.23
C LEU A 90 -7.42 12.38 -16.09
N LEU A 91 -7.02 12.82 -14.89
CA LEU A 91 -6.68 14.21 -14.60
C LEU A 91 -5.31 14.61 -15.18
N GLY A 92 -4.33 13.71 -15.21
CA GLY A 92 -3.01 13.98 -15.77
C GLY A 92 -3.06 14.40 -17.25
N GLU A 93 -4.04 13.87 -17.99
CA GLU A 93 -4.25 14.21 -19.39
C GLU A 93 -5.19 15.41 -19.62
N SER A 94 -5.93 15.87 -18.59
CA SER A 94 -7.07 16.78 -18.77
C SER A 94 -7.44 17.66 -17.57
N HIS A 95 -6.55 17.91 -16.60
CA HIS A 95 -6.85 18.69 -15.38
C HIS A 95 -7.38 20.10 -15.65
N ARG A 96 -7.03 20.69 -16.81
CA ARG A 96 -7.51 22.00 -17.26
C ARG A 96 -8.98 22.02 -17.71
N LEU A 97 -9.60 20.86 -17.88
CA LEU A 97 -11.01 20.71 -18.26
C LEU A 97 -11.93 20.53 -17.03
N LEU A 98 -11.37 20.36 -15.83
CA LEU A 98 -12.18 20.23 -14.62
C LEU A 98 -12.93 21.53 -14.27
N PRO A 99 -14.13 21.44 -13.66
CA PRO A 99 -14.84 22.60 -13.15
C PRO A 99 -13.98 23.40 -12.15
N ALA A 100 -14.09 24.72 -12.19
CA ALA A 100 -13.51 25.58 -11.17
C ALA A 100 -14.22 25.36 -9.83
N ALA A 101 -13.46 25.44 -8.74
CA ALA A 101 -13.96 25.32 -7.37
C ALA A 101 -13.78 26.67 -6.63
N PRO A 102 -14.51 27.73 -7.00
CA PRO A 102 -14.27 29.08 -6.46
C PRO A 102 -14.56 29.22 -4.96
N THR A 103 -15.26 28.26 -4.35
CA THR A 103 -15.66 28.27 -2.94
C THR A 103 -14.71 27.49 -2.03
N ASP A 104 -13.74 26.73 -2.57
CA ASP A 104 -12.76 26.00 -1.77
C ASP A 104 -11.45 26.81 -1.70
N PRO A 105 -11.01 27.27 -0.51
CA PRO A 105 -9.82 28.09 -0.38
C PRO A 105 -8.51 27.32 -0.63
N PHE A 106 -8.55 25.99 -0.68
CA PHE A 106 -7.38 25.13 -0.79
C PHE A 106 -7.19 24.53 -2.19
N CYS A 107 -8.21 24.61 -3.06
CA CYS A 107 -8.12 24.09 -4.42
C CYS A 107 -8.71 25.05 -5.45
N ARG A 108 -8.21 24.97 -6.68
CA ARG A 108 -8.77 25.76 -7.79
C ARG A 108 -9.86 25.02 -8.54
N ARG A 109 -9.85 23.70 -8.44
CA ARG A 109 -10.67 22.77 -9.21
C ARG A 109 -11.03 21.58 -8.35
N ALA A 110 -12.23 21.06 -8.55
CA ALA A 110 -12.73 19.89 -7.84
C ALA A 110 -13.45 18.95 -8.82
N VAL A 111 -13.29 17.65 -8.62
CA VAL A 111 -14.04 16.61 -9.32
C VAL A 111 -14.84 15.79 -8.32
N ASP A 112 -16.11 15.54 -8.63
CA ASP A 112 -16.99 14.66 -7.87
C ASP A 112 -17.02 13.28 -8.53
N ALA A 113 -16.63 12.25 -7.79
CA ALA A 113 -16.61 10.88 -8.29
C ALA A 113 -18.01 10.25 -8.35
N VAL A 114 -19.02 10.79 -7.67
CA VAL A 114 -20.39 10.20 -7.65
C VAL A 114 -21.03 10.19 -9.05
N PRO A 115 -21.04 11.29 -9.83
CA PRO A 115 -21.53 11.26 -11.21
C PRO A 115 -20.72 10.31 -12.10
N LEU A 116 -19.41 10.20 -11.90
CA LEU A 116 -18.54 9.31 -12.68
C LEU A 116 -18.86 7.84 -12.40
N LEU A 117 -19.13 7.49 -11.14
CA LEU A 117 -19.62 6.17 -10.75
C LEU A 117 -20.98 5.87 -11.36
N ALA A 118 -21.92 6.82 -11.30
CA ALA A 118 -23.26 6.66 -11.87
C ALA A 118 -23.23 6.50 -13.40
N ALA A 119 -22.29 7.16 -14.07
CA ALA A 119 -22.06 7.05 -15.51
C ALA A 119 -21.22 5.82 -15.91
N GLY A 120 -20.74 5.02 -14.95
CA GLY A 120 -19.89 3.85 -15.22
C GLY A 120 -18.46 4.18 -15.68
N LEU A 121 -18.03 5.44 -15.53
CA LEU A 121 -16.69 5.92 -15.90
C LEU A 121 -15.65 5.65 -14.79
N LEU A 122 -16.11 5.51 -13.55
CA LEU A 122 -15.33 4.95 -12.45
C LEU A 122 -15.97 3.62 -12.07
N ALA A 123 -15.19 2.55 -12.04
CA ALA A 123 -15.71 1.23 -11.71
C ALA A 123 -16.13 1.15 -10.22
N GLN A 124 -17.18 0.35 -9.93
CA GLN A 124 -17.52 0.03 -8.54
C GLN A 124 -16.42 -0.80 -7.85
N GLU A 125 -15.60 -1.50 -8.65
CA GLU A 125 -14.41 -2.22 -8.20
C GLU A 125 -13.19 -1.58 -8.87
N VAL A 126 -12.35 -0.89 -8.10
CA VAL A 126 -11.12 -0.26 -8.62
C VAL A 126 -9.88 -1.00 -8.15
N ARG A 127 -8.91 -1.22 -9.04
CA ARG A 127 -7.69 -2.01 -8.79
C ARG A 127 -6.52 -1.12 -8.30
N ALA A 128 -5.72 -1.62 -7.36
CA ALA A 128 -4.47 -1.00 -6.88
C ALA A 128 -3.23 -1.70 -7.51
N ASP A 129 -2.07 -1.03 -7.52
CA ASP A 129 -0.86 -1.39 -8.29
C ASP A 129 0.19 -2.19 -7.47
N VAL A 130 1.19 -2.77 -8.15
CA VAL A 130 2.09 -3.86 -7.72
C VAL A 130 3.06 -3.47 -6.58
N ASP A 131 3.45 -2.21 -6.46
CA ASP A 131 4.40 -1.74 -5.43
C ASP A 131 3.79 -1.67 -4.01
N ASP A 132 2.47 -1.81 -3.88
CA ASP A 132 1.76 -1.92 -2.60
C ASP A 132 1.91 -3.32 -1.94
N ALA A 133 2.41 -4.32 -2.68
CA ALA A 133 2.61 -5.68 -2.17
C ALA A 133 3.74 -5.79 -1.13
N LEU A 134 4.74 -4.91 -1.18
CA LEU A 134 5.86 -4.91 -0.24
C LEU A 134 5.41 -4.46 1.17
N ASP A 135 4.48 -3.51 1.26
CA ASP A 135 3.90 -3.06 2.52
C ASP A 135 3.18 -4.21 3.25
N TYR A 136 2.48 -5.06 2.49
CA TYR A 136 1.82 -6.26 3.02
C TYR A 136 2.83 -7.28 3.57
N VAL A 137 3.91 -7.57 2.83
CA VAL A 137 4.97 -8.51 3.28
C VAL A 137 5.58 -8.04 4.61
N ILE A 138 5.87 -6.75 4.73
CA ILE A 138 6.49 -6.21 5.94
C ILE A 138 5.50 -6.18 7.12
N ALA A 139 4.22 -5.87 6.87
CA ALA A 139 3.18 -5.92 7.88
C ALA A 139 2.95 -7.34 8.44
N ASP A 140 2.98 -8.37 7.57
CA ASP A 140 2.86 -9.78 7.98
C ASP A 140 4.09 -10.26 8.77
N LEU A 141 5.28 -9.94 8.28
CA LEU A 141 6.53 -10.35 8.93
C LEU A 141 6.82 -9.60 10.23
N GLY A 142 6.37 -8.35 10.36
CA GLY A 142 6.43 -7.56 11.59
C GLY A 142 5.31 -7.88 12.58
N GLY A 143 4.31 -8.67 12.16
CA GLY A 143 3.17 -9.05 12.98
C GLY A 143 2.26 -7.88 13.35
N ASP A 144 2.03 -6.96 12.41
CA ASP A 144 1.22 -5.76 12.67
C ASP A 144 -0.21 -6.15 13.11
N PRO A 145 -0.61 -5.82 14.36
CA PRO A 145 -1.92 -6.18 14.89
C PRO A 145 -3.08 -5.49 14.17
N LEU A 146 -2.82 -4.38 13.46
CA LEU A 146 -3.80 -3.69 12.62
C LEU A 146 -4.09 -4.44 11.31
N TRP A 147 -3.21 -5.37 10.92
CA TRP A 147 -3.32 -6.18 9.71
C TRP A 147 -3.77 -7.61 9.98
N HIS A 148 -3.34 -8.22 11.10
CA HIS A 148 -3.61 -9.64 11.40
C HIS A 148 -4.57 -9.89 12.58
N GLY A 149 -4.99 -8.86 13.31
CA GLY A 149 -5.68 -9.05 14.59
C GLY A 149 -4.83 -9.87 15.57
N ALA A 150 -5.45 -10.78 16.34
CA ALA A 150 -4.78 -11.57 17.39
C ALA A 150 -3.96 -12.79 16.88
N ARG A 151 -3.84 -13.00 15.56
CA ARG A 151 -3.08 -14.10 14.96
C ARG A 151 -2.13 -13.58 13.87
N ALA A 152 -1.19 -12.74 14.28
CA ALA A 152 -0.02 -12.50 13.46
C ALA A 152 0.70 -13.85 13.24
N SER A 153 1.01 -14.17 11.99
CA SER A 153 1.77 -15.36 11.60
C SER A 153 3.27 -15.23 11.93
N VAL A 154 3.67 -14.07 12.48
CA VAL A 154 5.01 -13.80 13.00
C VAL A 154 5.41 -14.83 14.05
N ALA A 155 6.65 -15.30 13.96
CA ALA A 155 7.26 -16.19 14.94
C ALA A 155 8.38 -15.44 15.67
N PRO A 156 8.05 -14.56 16.65
CA PRO A 156 9.03 -13.71 17.32
C PRO A 156 10.07 -14.53 18.11
N ASP A 157 9.69 -15.75 18.51
CA ASP A 157 10.57 -16.72 19.16
C ASP A 157 11.60 -17.34 18.18
N LEU A 158 11.37 -17.22 16.87
CA LEU A 158 12.24 -17.77 15.82
C LEU A 158 13.05 -16.67 15.12
N TYR A 159 12.46 -15.52 14.85
CA TYR A 159 13.13 -14.41 14.20
C TYR A 159 12.54 -13.06 14.59
N THR A 160 13.35 -12.01 14.47
CA THR A 160 12.89 -10.62 14.52
C THR A 160 13.14 -9.96 13.17
N LEU A 161 12.12 -9.36 12.55
CA LEU A 161 12.31 -8.53 11.37
C LEU A 161 13.11 -7.27 11.75
N THR A 162 14.28 -7.10 11.16
CA THR A 162 15.22 -6.00 11.44
C THR A 162 15.34 -4.99 10.29
N GLY A 163 14.83 -5.31 9.10
CA GLY A 163 14.86 -4.41 7.96
C GLY A 163 14.38 -5.06 6.67
N PHE A 164 14.36 -4.27 5.59
CA PHE A 164 14.15 -4.78 4.24
C PHE A 164 14.76 -3.84 3.20
N VAL A 165 15.06 -4.37 2.01
CA VAL A 165 15.47 -3.58 0.85
C VAL A 165 14.90 -4.20 -0.43
N ARG A 166 14.27 -3.38 -1.27
CA ARG A 166 13.88 -3.80 -2.63
C ARG A 166 15.16 -4.02 -3.45
N ARG A 167 15.40 -5.26 -3.89
CA ARG A 167 16.60 -5.65 -4.64
C ARG A 167 16.44 -5.44 -6.14
N ALA A 168 15.24 -5.74 -6.64
CA ALA A 168 14.85 -5.62 -8.04
C ALA A 168 13.32 -5.46 -8.13
N PRO A 169 12.76 -5.11 -9.29
CA PRO A 169 11.32 -5.26 -9.52
C PRO A 169 10.88 -6.69 -9.16
N GLY A 170 9.89 -6.83 -8.28
CA GLY A 170 9.39 -8.15 -7.89
C GLY A 170 10.21 -8.90 -6.84
N VAL A 171 11.29 -8.34 -6.30
CA VAL A 171 12.13 -9.00 -5.28
C VAL A 171 12.51 -8.04 -4.16
N ALA A 172 12.22 -8.43 -2.92
CA ALA A 172 12.64 -7.73 -1.72
C ALA A 172 13.49 -8.63 -0.82
N ARG A 173 14.61 -8.11 -0.34
CA ARG A 173 15.36 -8.71 0.75
C ARG A 173 14.73 -8.28 2.07
N VAL A 174 14.41 -9.22 2.94
CA VAL A 174 14.11 -8.94 4.35
C VAL A 174 15.32 -9.30 5.20
N HIS A 175 15.62 -8.47 6.18
CA HIS A 175 16.71 -8.67 7.13
C HIS A 175 16.12 -9.17 8.43
N LEU A 176 16.57 -10.33 8.90
CA LEU A 176 16.06 -10.98 10.11
C LEU A 176 17.19 -11.14 11.11
N ASP A 177 16.93 -10.86 12.38
CA ASP A 177 17.72 -11.43 13.47
C ASP A 177 17.18 -12.83 13.73
N HIS A 178 18.03 -13.84 13.58
CA HIS A 178 17.70 -15.24 13.79
C HIS A 178 18.83 -15.90 14.61
N GLY A 179 18.54 -16.26 15.85
CA GLY A 179 19.53 -16.87 16.75
C GLY A 179 20.71 -15.95 17.06
N GLY A 180 20.51 -14.63 17.14
CA GLY A 180 21.55 -13.63 17.42
C GLY A 180 22.41 -13.27 16.21
N ARG A 181 21.99 -13.69 15.00
CA ARG A 181 22.70 -13.49 13.75
C ARG A 181 21.82 -12.73 12.78
N ARG A 182 22.38 -11.72 12.11
CA ARG A 182 21.64 -10.99 11.08
C ARG A 182 21.75 -11.72 9.74
N ILE A 183 20.61 -12.13 9.19
CA ILE A 183 20.50 -12.79 7.89
C ILE A 183 19.65 -11.97 6.92
N GLY A 184 19.96 -12.03 5.63
CA GLY A 184 19.14 -11.50 4.56
C GLY A 184 18.37 -12.64 3.89
N VAL A 185 17.09 -12.44 3.59
CA VAL A 185 16.26 -13.39 2.85
C VAL A 185 15.61 -12.68 1.68
N ASP A 186 15.97 -13.05 0.46
CA ASP A 186 15.36 -12.54 -0.76
C ASP A 186 14.01 -13.24 -1.00
N LEU A 187 12.93 -12.48 -1.03
CA LEU A 187 11.54 -12.89 -1.22
C LEU A 187 11.00 -12.32 -2.52
N ALA A 188 10.20 -13.11 -3.24
CA ALA A 188 9.44 -12.61 -4.37
C ALA A 188 8.24 -11.76 -3.87
N THR A 189 8.10 -10.55 -4.42
CA THR A 189 6.95 -9.65 -4.20
C THR A 189 6.00 -9.63 -5.40
N SER A 190 6.36 -10.31 -6.48
CA SER A 190 5.52 -10.54 -7.66
C SER A 190 5.67 -11.98 -8.14
N ALA A 191 4.63 -12.50 -8.78
CA ALA A 191 4.70 -13.75 -9.53
C ALA A 191 5.62 -13.61 -10.76
N GLY A 192 6.02 -14.74 -11.34
CA GLY A 192 6.89 -14.77 -12.53
C GLY A 192 6.30 -14.09 -13.78
N ASP A 193 5.00 -13.77 -13.78
CA ASP A 193 4.29 -13.01 -14.81
C ASP A 193 4.23 -11.49 -14.53
N GLY A 194 4.91 -11.02 -13.47
CA GLY A 194 4.99 -9.60 -13.08
C GLY A 194 3.80 -9.09 -12.26
N ARG A 195 2.78 -9.92 -11.99
CA ARG A 195 1.65 -9.54 -11.12
C ARG A 195 2.09 -9.53 -9.65
N PRO A 196 1.56 -8.62 -8.81
CA PRO A 196 1.88 -8.61 -7.39
C PRO A 196 1.44 -9.91 -6.77
N TRP A 197 2.32 -10.48 -5.95
CA TRP A 197 1.92 -11.62 -5.14
C TRP A 197 1.16 -11.09 -3.94
N VAL A 198 -0.04 -11.62 -3.68
CA VAL A 198 -0.76 -11.34 -2.43
C VAL A 198 -0.15 -12.26 -1.38
N PRO A 199 0.83 -11.78 -0.61
CA PRO A 199 1.63 -12.64 0.23
C PRO A 199 0.87 -12.75 1.54
N GLY A 200 -0.19 -13.55 1.60
CA GLY A 200 -0.87 -13.82 2.88
C GLY A 200 0.09 -14.44 3.92
N TRP A 201 -0.48 -15.04 4.97
CA TRP A 201 0.18 -15.87 6.01
C TRP A 201 1.27 -16.86 5.53
N TRP A 202 1.39 -17.05 4.21
CA TRP A 202 2.31 -17.89 3.50
C TRP A 202 3.78 -17.48 3.65
N VAL A 203 4.14 -16.18 3.63
CA VAL A 203 5.55 -15.76 3.73
C VAL A 203 6.10 -16.03 5.13
N SER A 204 5.36 -15.63 6.15
CA SER A 204 5.65 -15.91 7.57
C SER A 204 5.64 -17.40 7.91
N ALA A 205 4.66 -18.19 7.42
CA ALA A 205 4.65 -19.64 7.60
C ALA A 205 5.88 -20.32 6.96
N LYS A 206 6.34 -19.80 5.82
CA LYS A 206 7.52 -20.28 5.11
C LYS A 206 8.82 -19.94 5.81
N LEU A 207 8.97 -18.71 6.27
CA LEU A 207 10.10 -18.34 7.12
C LEU A 207 10.10 -19.15 8.42
N THR A 208 8.93 -19.37 9.03
CA THR A 208 8.78 -20.23 10.22
C THR A 208 9.22 -21.67 9.95
N ALA A 209 8.88 -22.23 8.80
CA ALA A 209 9.29 -23.58 8.40
C ALA A 209 10.81 -23.70 8.19
N VAL A 210 11.41 -22.75 7.45
CA VAL A 210 12.83 -22.80 7.05
C VAL A 210 13.77 -22.35 8.16
N LEU A 211 13.35 -21.41 9.00
CA LEU A 211 14.10 -20.98 10.18
C LEU A 211 13.87 -21.90 11.38
N GLY A 212 13.00 -22.91 11.24
CA GLY A 212 12.75 -23.89 12.28
C GLY A 212 13.98 -24.78 12.52
N PRO A 213 14.32 -25.10 13.79
CA PRO A 213 15.51 -25.90 14.12
C PRO A 213 15.45 -27.35 13.61
N ARG A 214 14.27 -27.81 13.21
CA ARG A 214 14.04 -29.17 12.67
C ARG A 214 14.38 -29.28 11.18
N ASP A 215 14.67 -28.18 10.50
CA ASP A 215 14.86 -28.13 9.05
C ASP A 215 16.06 -27.27 8.60
N ALA A 216 17.14 -27.29 9.39
CA ALA A 216 18.34 -26.51 9.13
C ALA A 216 19.01 -26.81 7.76
N ALA A 217 18.77 -28.00 7.20
CA ALA A 217 19.26 -28.39 5.89
C ALA A 217 18.59 -27.60 4.75
N THR A 218 17.30 -27.30 4.87
CA THR A 218 16.55 -26.54 3.88
C THR A 218 17.06 -25.11 3.79
N LEU A 219 17.23 -24.41 4.93
CA LEU A 219 17.81 -23.05 4.93
C LEU A 219 19.21 -23.03 4.28
N ALA A 220 20.06 -24.00 4.59
CA ALA A 220 21.41 -24.07 4.04
C ALA A 220 21.43 -24.24 2.51
N ALA A 221 20.46 -24.96 1.94
CA ALA A 221 20.33 -25.17 0.49
C ALA A 221 20.03 -23.86 -0.28
N HIS A 222 19.38 -22.90 0.38
CA HIS A 222 19.03 -21.61 -0.21
C HIS A 222 20.10 -20.52 -0.02
N ARG A 223 21.25 -20.85 0.58
CA ARG A 223 22.29 -19.84 0.87
C ARG A 223 22.95 -19.35 -0.40
N ASP A 224 22.77 -18.07 -0.72
CA ASP A 224 23.51 -17.39 -1.78
C ASP A 224 24.81 -16.80 -1.23
N ARG A 225 25.90 -17.56 -1.42
CA ARG A 225 27.25 -17.15 -0.97
C ARG A 225 27.78 -15.92 -1.70
N SER A 226 27.38 -15.72 -2.97
CA SER A 226 27.81 -14.57 -3.76
C SER A 226 27.17 -13.27 -3.25
N ARG A 227 25.88 -13.32 -2.90
CA ARG A 227 25.17 -12.17 -2.31
C ARG A 227 25.48 -11.96 -0.83
N SER A 228 25.87 -13.02 -0.11
CA SER A 228 26.33 -12.92 1.28
C SER A 228 27.59 -12.06 1.40
N ALA A 229 28.52 -12.16 0.44
CA ALA A 229 29.73 -11.33 0.41
C ALA A 229 29.45 -9.86 0.02
N ALA A 230 28.33 -9.60 -0.65
CA ALA A 230 27.97 -8.29 -1.18
C ALA A 230 27.10 -7.44 -0.23
N ASP A 231 26.60 -8.03 0.86
CA ASP A 231 25.76 -7.33 1.84
C ASP A 231 26.46 -7.31 3.20
N PRO A 232 27.23 -6.25 3.53
CA PRO A 232 28.01 -6.18 4.76
C PRO A 232 27.12 -6.10 6.01
N SER A 233 25.80 -5.94 5.84
CA SER A 233 24.85 -5.94 6.94
C SER A 233 24.40 -7.33 7.35
N CYS A 234 24.74 -8.39 6.59
CA CYS A 234 24.26 -9.75 6.81
C CYS A 234 25.41 -10.74 6.93
N GLU A 235 25.32 -11.69 7.86
CA GLU A 235 26.24 -12.82 7.95
C GLU A 235 25.96 -13.90 6.90
N ALA A 236 24.73 -13.96 6.42
CA ALA A 236 24.31 -14.85 5.35
C ALA A 236 23.11 -14.25 4.61
N VAL A 237 23.06 -14.51 3.31
CA VAL A 237 21.93 -14.19 2.45
C VAL A 237 21.35 -15.49 1.89
N TYR A 238 20.03 -15.59 1.88
CA TYR A 238 19.27 -16.71 1.38
C TYR A 238 18.35 -16.26 0.25
N ASP A 239 18.27 -17.01 -0.83
CA ASP A 239 17.36 -16.73 -1.94
C ASP A 239 16.16 -17.68 -1.88
N LEU A 240 15.00 -17.13 -1.52
CA LEU A 240 13.71 -17.82 -1.48
C LEU A 240 12.76 -17.33 -2.58
N THR A 241 13.25 -16.61 -3.58
CA THR A 241 12.41 -16.02 -4.65
C THR A 241 11.72 -17.07 -5.52
N THR A 242 12.27 -18.28 -5.62
CA THR A 242 11.72 -19.40 -6.40
C THR A 242 11.14 -20.52 -5.55
N TRP A 243 11.09 -20.34 -4.23
CA TRP A 243 10.70 -21.42 -3.33
C TRP A 243 9.18 -21.59 -3.31
N ALA A 244 8.71 -22.69 -3.93
CA ALA A 244 7.31 -23.09 -4.05
C ALA A 244 6.74 -23.67 -2.76
#